data_AF-A0A2S1TQG0-F1
#
_entry.id   AF-A0A2S1TQG0-F1
#
_cell.length_a   1.000
_cell.length_b   1.000
_cell.length_c   1.000
_cell.angle_alpha   90.00
_cell.angle_beta   90.00
_cell.angle_gamma   90.00
#
_symmetry.space_group_name_H-M   'P 1'
#
loop_
_entity.id
_entity.type
_entity.pdbx_description
1 polymer ?
#
loop_
_entity_poly.entity_id
_entity_poly.type
_entity_poly.pdbx_seq_one_letter_code
_entity_poly.pdbx_strand_id
1 'polypeptide(L)'
;GFYWWSHYPIDFVLPSTMIPGALIMDTCLLLTRNWMITALFGGGAFGLLFYPGNWPIFGPTHLPLVVEGVLLSLADYTGFLYVRTGTPEYVRLIEQGLLRTFGGHTTVIAAFFAAFVSMLMFVVWWYLGRFYCTSFYYVKGPRGRITEKEDVTAFGEEGFAEG
;
A
#
# COMPACT_ATOMS: atom_id res chain seq x y z
N GLY A 1 -4.91 -12.53 15.78
CA GLY A 1 -4.98 -13.94 15.36
C GLY A 1 -3.66 -14.65 15.60
N PHE A 2 -2.63 -14.34 14.82
CA PHE A 2 -1.37 -15.09 14.77
C PHE A 2 -0.67 -15.33 16.12
N TYR A 3 -0.46 -14.30 16.95
CA TYR A 3 0.16 -14.49 18.26
C TYR A 3 -0.81 -15.13 19.28
N TRP A 4 -2.00 -14.55 19.43
CA TRP A 4 -2.95 -14.95 20.47
C TRP A 4 -3.60 -16.33 20.28
N TRP A 5 -3.79 -16.78 19.04
CA TRP A 5 -4.42 -18.09 18.74
C TRP A 5 -3.35 -19.11 18.32
N SER A 6 -2.43 -18.72 17.44
CA SER A 6 -1.49 -19.66 16.81
C SER A 6 -0.07 -19.59 17.39
N HIS A 7 0.16 -18.78 18.42
CA HIS A 7 1.44 -18.66 19.14
C HIS A 7 2.66 -18.35 18.26
N TYR A 8 2.47 -17.70 17.11
CA TYR A 8 3.59 -17.21 16.30
C TYR A 8 4.20 -15.95 16.94
N PRO A 9 5.53 -15.84 17.04
CA PRO A 9 6.17 -14.68 17.65
C PRO A 9 5.84 -13.41 16.87
N ILE A 10 5.69 -12.31 17.59
CA ILE A 10 5.25 -11.03 17.01
C ILE A 10 6.23 -10.56 15.95
N ASP A 11 7.53 -10.65 16.22
CA ASP A 11 8.61 -10.24 15.30
C ASP A 11 8.58 -10.97 13.95
N PHE A 12 7.98 -12.16 13.89
CA PHE A 12 7.83 -12.94 12.66
C PHE A 12 6.59 -12.55 11.85
N VAL A 13 5.56 -11.98 12.50
CA VAL A 13 4.28 -11.65 11.88
C VAL A 13 4.02 -10.14 11.88
N LEU A 14 5.10 -9.34 11.98
CA LEU A 14 5.01 -7.89 11.91
C LEU A 14 4.49 -7.45 10.52
N PRO A 15 3.54 -6.51 10.46
CA PRO A 15 3.10 -5.94 9.21
C PRO A 15 4.16 -4.99 8.64
N SER A 16 4.17 -4.84 7.31
CA SER A 16 4.89 -3.76 6.66
C SER A 16 4.25 -2.40 6.95
N THR A 17 5.07 -1.36 7.07
CA THR A 17 4.58 0.02 7.18
C THR A 17 4.45 0.69 5.81
N MET A 18 3.32 1.38 5.60
CA MET A 18 3.09 2.25 4.43
C MET A 18 3.00 3.73 4.83
N ILE A 19 3.17 4.02 6.13
CA ILE A 19 2.94 5.36 6.72
C ILE A 19 3.85 6.43 6.08
N PRO A 20 5.17 6.22 5.90
CA PRO A 20 6.02 7.26 5.34
C PRO A 20 5.62 7.65 3.91
N GLY A 21 5.29 6.67 3.07
CA GLY A 21 4.83 6.91 1.70
C GLY A 21 3.49 7.63 1.66
N ALA A 22 2.54 7.21 2.50
CA ALA A 22 1.21 7.81 2.59
C ALA A 22 1.28 9.28 3.04
N LEU A 23 2.09 9.60 4.05
CA LEU A 23 2.26 10.97 4.52
C LEU A 23 2.81 11.90 3.42
N ILE A 24 3.75 11.43 2.60
CA ILE A 24 4.26 12.23 1.48
C ILE A 24 3.18 12.41 0.41
N MET A 25 2.42 11.36 0.11
CA MET A 25 1.32 11.46 -0.84
C MET A 25 0.28 12.50 -0.40
N ASP A 26 -0.12 12.48 0.88
CA ASP A 26 -1.08 13.42 1.45
C ASP A 26 -0.53 14.85 1.47
N THR A 27 0.73 15.04 1.86
CA THR A 27 1.38 16.37 1.85
C THR A 27 1.52 16.92 0.44
N CYS A 28 1.83 16.09 -0.56
CA CYS A 28 1.83 16.48 -1.97
C CYS A 28 0.44 16.94 -2.42
N LEU A 29 -0.62 16.19 -2.09
CA LEU A 29 -1.99 16.57 -2.42
C LEU A 29 -2.40 17.87 -1.72
N LEU A 30 -2.06 18.02 -0.44
CA LEU A 30 -2.39 19.19 0.36
C LEU A 30 -1.72 20.46 -0.17
N LEU A 31 -0.43 20.38 -0.51
CA LEU A 31 0.36 21.53 -0.95
C LEU A 31 0.06 21.91 -2.41
N THR A 32 -0.06 20.92 -3.30
CA THR A 32 -0.21 21.18 -4.73
C THR A 32 -1.67 21.34 -5.15
N ARG A 33 -2.61 20.82 -4.34
CA ARG A 33 -4.06 20.73 -4.63
C ARG A 33 -4.37 20.20 -6.03
N ASN A 34 -3.44 19.42 -6.60
CA ASN A 34 -3.51 18.93 -7.96
C ASN A 34 -3.25 17.43 -7.98
N TRP A 35 -4.29 16.68 -8.29
CA TRP A 35 -4.26 15.22 -8.33
C TRP A 35 -3.24 14.66 -9.34
N MET A 36 -2.95 15.36 -10.45
CA MET A 36 -1.94 14.91 -11.42
C MET A 36 -0.52 15.01 -10.85
N ILE A 37 -0.24 16.09 -10.11
CA ILE A 37 1.08 16.29 -9.47
C ILE A 37 1.24 15.28 -8.32
N THR A 38 0.18 15.02 -7.55
CA THR A 38 0.16 13.95 -6.55
C THR A 38 0.37 12.57 -7.16
N ALA A 39 -0.23 12.29 -8.32
CA ALA A 39 -0.04 11.00 -9.00
C ALA A 39 1.43 10.76 -9.35
N LEU A 40 2.11 11.78 -9.89
CA LEU A 40 3.52 11.69 -10.30
C LEU A 40 4.46 11.68 -9.09
N PHE A 41 4.41 12.72 -8.25
CA PHE A 41 5.37 12.88 -7.14
C PHE A 41 4.97 12.10 -5.89
N GLY A 42 3.70 12.17 -5.49
CA GLY A 42 3.19 11.41 -4.34
C GLY A 42 3.15 9.91 -4.61
N GLY A 43 2.62 9.51 -5.77
CA GLY A 43 2.63 8.12 -6.22
C GLY A 43 4.04 7.56 -6.38
N GLY A 44 4.96 8.32 -6.99
CA GLY A 44 6.36 7.92 -7.12
C GLY A 44 7.08 7.79 -5.77
N ALA A 45 6.92 8.77 -4.88
CA ALA A 45 7.51 8.74 -3.54
C ALA A 45 6.97 7.57 -2.71
N PHE A 46 5.69 7.22 -2.86
CA PHE A 46 5.08 6.09 -2.16
C PHE A 46 5.78 4.76 -2.46
N GLY A 47 6.02 4.44 -3.73
CA GLY A 47 6.72 3.21 -4.12
C GLY A 47 8.20 3.21 -3.73
N LEU A 48 8.86 4.36 -3.86
CA LEU A 48 10.29 4.51 -3.55
C LEU A 48 10.58 4.35 -2.05
N LEU A 49 9.73 4.93 -1.19
CA LEU A 49 9.93 4.96 0.26
C LEU A 49 9.44 3.71 0.97
N PHE A 50 8.82 2.78 0.25
CA PHE A 50 8.35 1.54 0.84
C PHE A 50 9.49 0.73 1.46
N TYR A 51 10.56 0.46 0.71
CA TYR A 51 11.69 -0.33 1.22
C TYR A 51 12.47 0.40 2.33
N PRO A 52 12.88 1.69 2.17
CA PRO A 52 13.54 2.44 3.23
C PRO A 52 12.68 2.61 4.49
N GLY A 53 11.37 2.82 4.35
CA GLY A 53 10.45 2.97 5.49
C GLY A 53 10.28 1.71 6.31
N ASN A 54 10.47 0.54 5.69
CA ASN A 54 10.39 -0.76 6.35
C ASN A 54 11.73 -1.24 6.91
N TRP A 55 12.85 -0.69 6.47
CA TRP A 55 14.19 -1.10 6.89
C TRP A 55 14.43 -1.01 8.41
N PRO A 56 13.97 0.03 9.15
CA PRO A 56 14.15 0.06 10.61
C PRO A 56 13.46 -1.08 11.36
N ILE A 57 12.40 -1.67 10.78
CA ILE A 57 11.64 -2.76 11.38
C ILE A 57 12.27 -4.11 11.02
N PHE A 58 12.54 -4.34 9.73
CA PHE A 58 13.00 -5.65 9.24
C PHE A 58 14.52 -5.77 9.14
N GLY A 59 15.27 -4.67 9.14
CA GLY A 59 16.73 -4.65 9.07
C GLY A 59 17.42 -5.62 10.05
N PRO A 60 17.01 -5.67 11.34
CA PRO A 60 17.57 -6.63 12.30
C PRO A 60 17.35 -8.10 11.90
N THR A 61 16.27 -8.42 11.19
CA THR A 61 15.97 -9.80 10.76
C THR A 61 16.86 -10.30 9.60
N HIS A 62 17.61 -9.39 8.96
CA HIS A 62 18.58 -9.72 7.91
C HIS A 62 19.97 -10.10 8.44
N LEU A 63 20.18 -10.12 9.76
CA LEU A 63 21.46 -10.52 10.34
C LEU A 63 21.80 -11.97 9.96
N PRO A 64 23.04 -12.25 9.52
CA PRO A 64 23.49 -13.59 9.20
C PRO A 64 23.69 -14.41 10.48
N LEU A 65 23.26 -15.67 10.44
CA LEU A 65 23.55 -16.67 11.47
C LEU A 65 23.93 -17.99 10.82
N VAL A 66 24.75 -18.76 11.52
CA VAL A 66 25.16 -20.10 11.08
C VAL A 66 24.46 -21.11 11.96
N VAL A 67 23.58 -21.91 11.38
CA VAL A 67 22.89 -23.01 12.04
C VAL A 67 23.21 -24.28 11.29
N GLU A 68 23.68 -25.30 12.00
CA GLU A 68 24.02 -26.62 11.42
C GLU A 68 25.00 -26.54 10.22
N GLY A 69 25.86 -25.52 10.21
CA GLY A 69 26.85 -25.30 9.14
C GLY A 69 26.32 -24.56 7.90
N VAL A 70 25.04 -24.16 7.90
CA VAL A 70 24.40 -23.39 6.82
C VAL A 70 24.23 -21.92 7.25
N LEU A 71 24.52 -20.99 6.34
CA LEU A 71 24.29 -19.57 6.53
C LEU A 71 22.81 -19.26 6.26
N LEU A 72 22.10 -18.75 7.26
CA LEU A 72 20.69 -18.34 7.19
C LEU A 72 20.54 -16.90 7.68
N SER A 73 19.47 -16.23 7.27
CA SER A 73 19.05 -14.98 7.92
C SER A 73 18.18 -15.27 9.15
N LEU A 74 18.09 -14.34 10.11
CA LEU A 74 17.19 -14.48 11.27
C LEU A 74 15.74 -14.69 10.82
N ALA A 75 15.33 -14.04 9.73
CA ALA A 75 14.02 -14.23 9.12
C ALA A 75 13.79 -15.68 8.63
N ASP A 76 14.79 -16.29 7.98
CA ASP A 76 14.66 -17.67 7.49
C ASP A 76 14.71 -18.69 8.63
N TYR A 77 15.53 -18.42 9.65
CA TYR A 77 15.63 -19.29 10.82
C TYR A 77 14.35 -19.29 11.67
N THR A 78 13.74 -18.13 11.89
CA THR A 78 12.44 -18.05 12.57
C THR A 78 11.35 -18.77 11.77
N GLY A 79 11.37 -18.67 10.43
CA GLY A 79 10.48 -19.42 9.55
C GLY A 79 10.69 -20.94 9.56
N PHE A 80 11.89 -21.41 9.88
CA PHE A 80 12.21 -22.82 10.07
C PHE A 80 11.77 -23.33 11.46
N LEU A 81 12.05 -22.57 12.52
CA LEU A 81 11.68 -22.92 13.90
C LEU A 81 10.16 -22.99 14.10
N TYR A 82 9.43 -22.02 13.55
CA TYR A 82 7.98 -21.93 13.70
C TYR A 82 7.28 -22.56 12.50
N VAL A 83 6.98 -23.86 12.62
CA VAL A 83 6.34 -24.65 11.57
C VAL A 83 4.98 -24.05 11.16
N ARG A 84 4.81 -23.85 9.85
CA ARG A 84 3.55 -23.42 9.24
C ARG A 84 3.00 -24.57 8.41
N THR A 85 1.98 -25.26 8.93
CA THR A 85 1.42 -26.50 8.35
C THR A 85 0.89 -26.36 6.93
N GLY A 86 0.52 -25.14 6.50
CA GLY A 86 -0.02 -24.86 5.16
C GLY A 86 0.89 -24.04 4.24
N THR A 87 2.09 -23.62 4.68
CA THR A 87 2.98 -22.75 3.87
C THR A 87 4.41 -23.26 3.90
N PRO A 88 4.72 -24.33 3.13
CA PRO A 88 6.08 -24.83 3.01
C PRO A 88 6.99 -23.81 2.30
N GLU A 89 8.30 -23.95 2.49
CA GLU A 89 9.32 -22.98 2.04
C GLU A 89 9.24 -22.67 0.54
N TYR A 90 9.03 -23.68 -0.31
CA TYR A 90 9.00 -23.55 -1.77
C TYR A 90 7.81 -22.72 -2.30
N VAL A 91 6.81 -22.41 -1.47
CA VAL A 91 5.69 -21.53 -1.83
C VAL A 91 6.10 -20.04 -1.74
N ARG A 92 7.23 -19.73 -1.10
CA ARG A 92 7.71 -18.35 -0.95
C ARG A 92 8.18 -17.80 -2.29
N LEU A 93 7.56 -16.69 -2.70
CA LEU A 93 8.00 -15.89 -3.85
C LEU A 93 9.01 -14.84 -3.36
N ILE A 94 10.27 -15.25 -3.26
CA ILE A 94 11.40 -14.40 -2.86
C ILE A 94 12.45 -14.38 -3.96
N GLU A 95 13.40 -13.45 -3.86
CA GLU A 95 14.53 -13.40 -4.79
C GLU A 95 15.39 -14.68 -4.65
N GLN A 96 15.50 -15.47 -5.72
CA GLN A 96 16.37 -16.66 -5.81
C GLN A 96 17.58 -16.44 -6.73
N GLY A 97 17.77 -15.20 -7.20
CA GLY A 97 18.74 -14.84 -8.23
C GLY A 97 18.33 -15.34 -9.62
N LEU A 98 18.68 -14.58 -10.65
CA LEU A 98 18.53 -15.01 -12.05
C LEU A 98 19.85 -14.81 -12.79
N LEU A 99 20.06 -15.55 -13.88
CA LEU A 99 21.22 -15.37 -14.77
C LEU A 99 21.32 -13.97 -15.39
N ARG A 100 20.27 -13.14 -15.26
CA ARG A 100 20.17 -11.78 -15.81
C ARG A 100 20.23 -10.69 -14.73
N THR A 101 20.33 -11.04 -13.45
CA THR A 101 20.38 -10.06 -12.37
C THR A 101 21.82 -9.67 -12.04
N PHE A 102 22.09 -8.37 -12.00
CA PHE A 102 23.29 -7.84 -11.37
C PHE A 102 23.05 -7.80 -9.85
N GLY A 103 23.75 -8.66 -9.11
CA GLY A 103 23.58 -8.80 -7.66
C GLY A 103 23.74 -7.48 -6.92
N GLY A 104 22.94 -7.26 -5.87
CA GLY A 104 23.01 -6.08 -4.99
C GLY A 104 22.21 -4.85 -5.44
N HIS A 105 21.72 -4.81 -6.69
CA HIS A 105 20.91 -3.68 -7.19
C HIS A 105 19.41 -3.99 -7.30
N THR A 106 18.99 -5.21 -7.00
CA THR A 106 17.60 -5.67 -7.18
C THR A 106 16.59 -4.87 -6.37
N THR A 107 16.93 -4.49 -5.13
CA THR A 107 16.07 -3.68 -4.25
C THR A 107 15.77 -2.30 -4.84
N VAL A 108 16.78 -1.64 -5.41
CA VAL A 108 16.63 -0.31 -6.02
C VAL A 108 15.79 -0.40 -7.29
N ILE A 109 16.07 -1.38 -8.15
CA ILE A 109 15.31 -1.60 -9.39
C ILE A 109 13.84 -1.89 -9.07
N ALA A 110 13.58 -2.76 -8.08
CA ALA A 110 12.23 -3.06 -7.63
C ALA A 110 11.51 -1.83 -7.05
N ALA A 111 12.21 -0.98 -6.29
CA ALA A 111 11.63 0.25 -5.74
C ALA A 111 11.24 1.25 -6.84
N PHE A 112 12.08 1.45 -7.86
CA PHE A 112 11.74 2.29 -9.01
C PHE A 112 10.60 1.72 -9.85
N PHE A 113 10.59 0.40 -10.06
CA PHE A 113 9.48 -0.27 -10.74
C PHE A 113 8.16 -0.10 -9.97
N ALA A 114 8.19 -0.31 -8.65
CA ALA A 114 7.04 -0.08 -7.78
C ALA A 114 6.58 1.38 -7.82
N ALA A 115 7.50 2.35 -7.82
CA ALA A 115 7.20 3.77 -7.96
C ALA A 115 6.51 4.10 -9.28
N PHE A 116 6.92 3.49 -10.39
CA PHE A 116 6.25 3.69 -11.68
C PHE A 116 4.84 3.10 -11.70
N VAL A 117 4.69 1.87 -11.19
CA VAL A 117 3.37 1.20 -11.12
C VAL A 117 2.43 1.93 -10.18
N SER A 118 2.91 2.47 -9.05
CA SER A 118 2.08 3.24 -8.12
C SER A 118 1.56 4.55 -8.72
N MET A 119 2.33 5.23 -9.59
CA MET A 119 1.83 6.39 -10.35
C MET A 119 0.61 6.01 -11.21
N LEU A 120 0.68 4.89 -11.93
CA LEU A 120 -0.43 4.41 -12.77
C LEU A 120 -1.63 3.97 -11.94
N MET A 121 -1.39 3.22 -10.87
CA MET A 121 -2.45 2.75 -9.97
C MET A 121 -3.15 3.92 -9.28
N PHE A 122 -2.42 4.96 -8.88
CA PHE A 122 -3.03 6.16 -8.30
C PHE A 122 -4.05 6.78 -9.25
N VAL A 123 -3.74 6.90 -10.55
CA VAL A 123 -4.68 7.45 -11.54
C VAL A 123 -5.94 6.58 -11.63
N VAL A 124 -5.79 5.25 -11.73
CA VAL A 124 -6.94 4.32 -11.79
C VAL A 124 -7.82 4.45 -10.55
N TRP A 125 -7.22 4.42 -9.36
CA TRP A 125 -7.95 4.51 -8.10
C TRP A 125 -8.55 5.89 -7.86
N TRP A 126 -7.93 6.95 -8.36
CA TRP A 126 -8.50 8.29 -8.30
C TRP A 126 -9.79 8.39 -9.11
N TYR A 127 -9.83 7.84 -10.33
CA TYR A 127 -11.06 7.79 -11.13
C TYR A 127 -12.12 6.88 -10.51
N LEU A 128 -11.72 5.73 -9.97
CA LEU A 128 -12.62 4.83 -9.24
C LEU A 128 -13.21 5.52 -8.00
N GLY A 129 -12.38 6.27 -7.25
CA GLY A 129 -12.81 7.06 -6.12
C GLY A 129 -13.84 8.12 -6.54
N ARG A 130 -13.60 8.83 -7.64
CA ARG A 130 -14.60 9.74 -8.21
C ARG A 130 -15.91 9.03 -8.56
N PHE A 131 -15.85 7.84 -9.16
CA PHE A 131 -17.03 7.04 -9.47
C PHE A 131 -17.81 6.59 -8.23
N TYR A 132 -17.13 6.21 -7.14
CA TYR A 132 -17.84 5.85 -5.90
C TYR A 132 -18.37 7.06 -5.12
N CYS A 133 -17.73 8.23 -5.28
CA CYS A 133 -18.15 9.47 -4.65
C CYS A 133 -19.27 10.20 -5.39
N THR A 134 -19.74 9.70 -6.55
CA THR A 134 -20.95 10.25 -7.18
C THR A 134 -22.18 9.85 -6.37
N SER A 135 -22.88 10.83 -5.79
CA SER A 135 -24.14 10.60 -5.11
C SER A 135 -25.30 10.94 -6.05
N PHE A 136 -26.15 9.95 -6.33
CA PHE A 136 -27.35 10.12 -7.16
C PHE A 136 -28.58 10.05 -6.27
N TYR A 137 -29.41 11.09 -6.30
CA TYR A 137 -30.68 11.12 -5.57
C TYR A 137 -31.85 11.26 -6.53
N TYR A 138 -32.85 10.38 -6.35
CA TYR A 138 -34.15 10.54 -6.99
C TYR A 138 -35.01 11.50 -6.17
N VAL A 139 -35.11 12.74 -6.64
CA VAL A 139 -35.95 13.76 -5.99
C VAL A 139 -37.32 13.75 -6.64
N LYS A 140 -38.38 13.65 -5.83
CA LYS A 140 -39.77 13.77 -6.28
C LYS A 140 -40.23 15.21 -6.13
N GLY A 141 -40.44 15.90 -7.25
CA GLY A 141 -40.91 17.28 -7.23
C GLY A 141 -42.38 17.43 -6.78
N PRO A 142 -42.85 18.68 -6.53
CA PRO A 142 -44.22 18.97 -6.08
C PRO A 142 -45.33 18.46 -7.01
N ARG A 143 -45.00 18.25 -8.29
CA ARG A 143 -45.90 17.73 -9.34
C ARG A 143 -45.76 16.22 -9.56
N GLY A 144 -45.09 15.50 -8.65
CA GLY A 144 -44.92 14.04 -8.71
C GLY A 144 -43.90 13.54 -9.73
N ARG A 145 -43.22 14.42 -10.47
CA ARG A 145 -42.15 14.06 -11.40
C ARG A 145 -40.90 13.66 -10.61
N ILE A 146 -40.41 12.46 -10.85
CA ILE A 146 -39.15 11.95 -10.31
C ILE A 146 -38.05 12.43 -11.25
N THR A 147 -37.08 13.18 -10.72
CA THR A 147 -35.90 13.63 -11.45
C THR A 147 -34.67 13.13 -10.72
N GLU A 148 -33.77 12.51 -11.46
CA GLU A 148 -32.44 12.17 -10.96
C GLU A 148 -31.63 13.47 -10.83
N LYS A 149 -31.11 13.73 -9.64
CA LYS A 149 -30.18 14.83 -9.38
C LYS A 149 -28.86 14.24 -8.89
N GLU A 150 -27.78 14.61 -9.56
CA GLU A 150 -26.41 14.33 -9.16
C GLU A 150 -25.95 15.41 -8.16
N ASP A 151 -25.10 15.06 -7.19
CA ASP A 151 -24.45 16.00 -6.26
C ASP A 151 -25.40 16.84 -5.38
N VAL A 152 -26.44 16.22 -4.81
CA VAL A 152 -27.21 16.85 -3.73
C VAL A 152 -26.58 16.46 -2.39
N THR A 153 -25.96 17.42 -1.71
CA THR A 153 -25.60 17.26 -0.30
C THR A 153 -26.85 16.80 0.47
N ALA A 154 -26.73 15.77 1.31
CA ALA A 154 -27.87 15.18 2.03
C ALA A 154 -28.60 16.16 3.00
N PHE A 155 -28.17 17.42 3.04
CA PHE A 155 -28.83 18.55 3.66
C PHE A 155 -29.24 19.53 2.58
N GLY A 156 -30.54 19.80 2.47
CA GLY A 156 -31.11 20.68 1.46
C GLY A 156 -30.45 22.05 1.41
N GLU A 157 -29.58 22.27 0.42
CA GLU A 157 -29.25 23.59 -0.09
C GLU A 157 -30.29 24.02 -1.15
N GLU A 158 -31.55 24.09 -0.73
CA GLU A 158 -32.46 25.11 -1.23
C GLU A 158 -32.46 26.24 -0.19
N GLY A 159 -31.36 27.01 -0.05
CA GLY A 159 -31.41 28.21 0.78
C GLY A 159 -30.16 28.73 1.48
N PHE A 160 -28.94 28.54 0.97
CA PHE A 160 -27.82 29.40 1.39
C PHE A 160 -27.30 30.22 0.21
N ALA A 161 -27.22 31.52 0.41
CA ALA A 161 -26.74 32.47 -0.59
C ALA A 161 -25.25 32.23 -0.85
N GLU A 162 -24.90 32.10 -2.13
CA GLU A 162 -23.53 32.25 -2.59
C GLU A 162 -22.97 33.59 -2.10
N GLY A 163 -21.87 33.52 -1.35
CA GLY A 163 -21.07 34.64 -0.88
C GLY A 163 -19.60 34.24 -0.85
#